data_AF-A0A0P7X685-F1
#
_entry.id   AF-A0A0P7X685-F1
#
_cell.length_a   1.000
_cell.length_b   1.000
_cell.length_c   1.000
_cell.angle_alpha   90.00
_cell.angle_beta   90.00
_cell.angle_gamma   90.00
#
_symmetry.space_group_name_H-M   'P 1'
#
loop_
_entity.id
_entity.type
_entity.pdbx_description
1 polymer ?
#
loop_
_entity_poly.entity_id
_entity_poly.type
_entity_poly.pdbx_seq_one_letter_code
_entity_poly.pdbx_strand_id
1 'polypeptide(L)' 'MNQKAFEKIRKIAFDALEQVDRESLTESWEDAVVKESENQFLVTFKTFENLIKGPLTVLIDKKTKEVLMIQPRG' A
#
# COMPACT_ATOMS: atom_id res chain seq x y z
N MET A 1 4.08 13.99 -11.02
CA MET A 1 3.07 13.03 -10.51
C MET A 1 2.22 13.73 -9.47
N ASN A 2 0.90 13.63 -9.57
CA ASN A 2 -0.03 14.40 -8.75
C ASN A 2 -0.09 13.78 -7.34
N GLN A 3 0.82 14.15 -6.43
CA GLN A 3 0.94 13.59 -5.07
C GLN A 3 -0.41 13.53 -4.34
N LYS A 4 -1.27 14.54 -4.57
CA LYS A 4 -2.61 14.67 -3.96
C LYS A 4 -3.66 13.71 -4.51
N ALA A 5 -3.50 13.15 -5.71
CA ALA A 5 -4.57 12.37 -6.36
C ALA A 5 -4.86 11.04 -5.64
N PHE A 6 -3.88 10.48 -4.93
CA PHE A 6 -4.01 9.17 -4.26
C PHE A 6 -3.76 9.21 -2.75
N GLU A 7 -3.67 10.40 -2.15
CA GLU A 7 -3.41 10.55 -0.71
C GLU A 7 -4.40 9.75 0.14
N LYS A 8 -5.69 9.85 -0.16
CA LYS A 8 -6.75 9.08 0.53
C LYS A 8 -6.56 7.57 0.37
N ILE A 9 -6.14 7.10 -0.80
CA ILE A 9 -5.96 5.68 -1.08
C ILE A 9 -4.73 5.13 -0.33
N ARG A 10 -3.63 5.89 -0.32
CA ARG A 10 -2.44 5.53 0.46
C ARG A 10 -2.74 5.48 1.95
N LYS A 11 -3.53 6.45 2.45
CA LYS A 11 -3.94 6.46 3.86
C LYS A 11 -4.77 5.24 4.23
N ILE A 12 -5.76 4.85 3.41
CA ILE A 12 -6.53 3.61 3.63
C ILE A 12 -5.61 2.40 3.68
N ALA A 13 -4.66 2.29 2.73
CA ALA A 13 -3.72 1.19 2.71
C ALA A 13 -2.83 1.15 3.96
N PHE A 14 -2.30 2.31 4.38
CA PHE A 14 -1.44 2.44 5.55
C PHE A 14 -2.18 2.12 6.85
N ASP A 15 -3.42 2.63 7.00
CA ASP A 15 -4.25 2.40 8.18
C ASP A 15 -4.67 0.93 8.32
N ALA A 16 -4.60 0.13 7.25
CA ALA A 16 -4.86 -1.31 7.27
C ALA A 16 -3.64 -2.16 7.65
N LEU A 17 -2.41 -1.61 7.59
CA LEU A 17 -1.20 -2.33 7.96
C LEU A 17 -1.15 -2.60 9.46
N GLU A 18 -0.58 -3.74 9.85
CA GLU A 18 -0.23 -4.01 11.25
C GLU A 18 0.90 -3.10 11.73
N GLN A 19 1.07 -2.94 13.05
CA GLN A 19 2.11 -2.08 13.61
C GLN A 19 3.52 -2.48 13.12
N VAL A 20 3.83 -3.78 13.13
CA VAL A 20 5.13 -4.29 12.66
C VAL A 20 5.40 -3.94 11.19
N ASP A 21 4.36 -3.96 10.35
CA ASP A 21 4.49 -3.60 8.95
C ASP A 21 4.77 -2.10 8.77
N ARG A 22 4.11 -1.24 9.56
CA ARG A 22 4.32 0.22 9.53
C ARG A 22 5.72 0.60 9.99
N GLU A 23 6.23 -0.08 11.01
CA GLU A 23 7.59 0.12 11.53
C GLU A 23 8.66 -0.36 10.52
N SER A 24 8.30 -1.30 9.64
CA SER A 24 9.21 -1.81 8.60
C SER A 24 9.40 -0.89 7.39
N LEU A 25 8.65 0.22 7.30
CA LEU A 25 8.68 1.14 6.16
C LEU A 25 10.02 1.89 6.04
N THR A 26 10.59 1.92 4.84
CA THR A 26 11.83 2.67 4.55
C THR A 26 11.57 4.09 4.06
N GLU A 27 10.33 4.40 3.70
CA GLU A 27 9.88 5.68 3.13
C GLU A 27 8.54 6.08 3.77
N SER A 28 8.16 7.35 3.61
CA SER A 28 6.87 7.84 4.08
C SER A 28 5.72 7.12 3.37
N TRP A 29 4.61 6.87 4.06
CA TRP A 29 3.45 6.18 3.46
C TRP A 29 2.83 7.00 2.32
N GLU A 30 3.00 8.33 2.33
CA GLU A 30 2.60 9.27 1.29
C GLU A 30 3.34 9.04 -0.03
N ASP A 31 4.54 8.44 0.02
CA ASP A 31 5.36 8.12 -1.15
C ASP A 31 5.08 6.72 -1.70
N ALA A 32 4.17 5.96 -1.07
CA ALA A 32 3.77 4.64 -1.55
C ALA A 32 3.32 4.69 -3.02
N VAL A 33 3.75 3.68 -3.78
CA VAL A 33 3.45 3.58 -5.22
C VAL A 33 2.02 3.10 -5.37
N VAL A 34 1.19 3.87 -6.07
CA VAL A 34 -0.20 3.50 -6.36
C VAL A 34 -0.31 3.13 -7.84
N LYS A 35 -0.69 1.89 -8.12
CA LYS A 35 -1.09 1.43 -9.45
C LYS A 35 -2.60 1.30 -9.49
N GLU A 36 -3.21 2.01 -10.42
CA GLU A 36 -4.65 1.95 -10.65
C GLU A 36 -4.96 0.93 -11.76
N SER A 37 -5.97 0.10 -11.53
CA SER A 37 -6.54 -0.83 -12.51
C SER A 37 -8.05 -0.56 -12.65
N GLU A 38 -8.73 -1.35 -13.49
CA GLU A 38 -10.15 -1.16 -13.77
C GLU A 38 -11.00 -1.14 -12.50
N ASN A 39 -10.79 -2.10 -11.60
CA ASN A 39 -11.61 -2.29 -10.39
C ASN A 39 -10.86 -2.09 -9.08
N GLN A 40 -9.55 -1.86 -9.11
CA GLN A 40 -8.72 -1.90 -7.90
C GLN A 40 -7.61 -0.86 -7.90
N PHE A 41 -7.14 -0.50 -6.71
CA PHE A 41 -5.84 0.12 -6.49
C PHE A 41 -4.89 -0.90 -5.85
N LEU A 42 -3.68 -0.97 -6.38
CA LEU A 42 -2.54 -1.61 -5.73
C LEU A 42 -1.68 -0.51 -5.09
N VAL A 43 -1.53 -0.55 -3.77
CA VAL A 43 -0.65 0.34 -3.03
C VAL A 43 0.55 -0.44 -2.54
N THR A 44 1.73 -0.13 -3.06
CA THR A 44 2.98 -0.80 -2.70
C THR A 44 3.84 0.09 -1.83
N PHE A 45 4.18 -0.42 -0.65
CA PHE A 45 5.06 0.20 0.31
C PHE A 45 6.49 -0.35 0.19
N LYS A 46 7.49 0.51 0.41
CA LYS A 46 8.88 0.05 0.51
C LYS A 46 9.22 -0.28 1.97
N THR A 47 9.81 -1.45 2.18
CA THR A 47 10.18 -1.93 3.51
C THR A 47 11.63 -2.42 3.52
N PHE A 48 12.25 -2.50 4.71
CA PHE A 48 13.59 -3.06 4.87
C PHE A 48 13.67 -4.54 4.46
N GLU A 49 12.54 -5.24 4.50
CA GLU A 49 12.44 -6.67 4.22
C GLU A 49 12.21 -6.98 2.73
N ASN A 50 12.06 -5.97 1.86
CA ASN A 50 11.69 -6.17 0.45
C ASN A 50 12.61 -7.16 -0.31
N LEU A 51 13.91 -7.20 0.04
CA LEU A 51 14.88 -8.11 -0.59
C LEU A 51 14.71 -9.57 -0.17
N ILE A 52 14.11 -9.82 0.99
CA ILE A 52 13.98 -11.14 1.60
C ILE A 52 12.56 -11.66 1.43
N LYS A 53 11.56 -10.82 1.72
CA LYS A 53 10.14 -11.19 1.77
C LYS A 53 9.29 -10.60 0.64
N GLY A 54 9.90 -9.80 -0.24
CA GLY A 54 9.17 -9.08 -1.28
C GLY A 54 8.43 -7.84 -0.75
N PRO A 55 7.77 -7.09 -1.64
CA PRO A 55 7.16 -5.80 -1.31
C PRO A 55 5.83 -5.97 -0.56
N LEU A 56 5.61 -5.11 0.44
CA LEU A 56 4.31 -5.01 1.10
C LEU A 56 3.31 -4.30 0.18
N THR A 57 2.27 -5.01 -0.24
CA THR A 57 1.27 -4.48 -1.18
C THR A 57 -0.15 -4.66 -0.64
N VAL A 58 -0.95 -3.60 -0.70
CA VAL A 58 -2.35 -3.60 -0.29
C VAL A 58 -3.24 -3.41 -1.52
N LEU A 59 -4.23 -4.28 -1.68
CA LEU A 59 -5.25 -4.21 -2.71
C LEU A 59 -6.51 -3.55 -2.14
N ILE A 60 -7.02 -2.53 -2.82
CA ILE A 60 -8.19 -1.75 -2.42
C ILE A 60 -9.21 -1.75 -3.56
N ASP A 61 -10.48 -2.03 -3.24
CA ASP A 61 -11.57 -1.92 -4.21
C ASP A 61 -11.76 -0.46 -4.65
N LYS A 62 -11.85 -0.24 -5.96
CA LYS A 62 -11.93 1.12 -6.51
C LYS A 62 -13.25 1.81 -6.23
N LYS A 63 -14.35 1.05 -6.11
CA LYS A 63 -15.71 1.58 -5.92
C LYS A 63 -16.01 1.78 -4.44
N THR A 64 -15.81 0.75 -3.61
CA THR A 64 -16.13 0.77 -2.18
C THR A 64 -15.03 1.37 -1.32
N LYS A 65 -13.79 1.40 -1.83
CA LYS A 65 -12.58 1.79 -1.09
C LYS A 65 -12.25 0.86 0.07
N GLU A 66 -12.80 -0.36 0.07
CA GLU A 66 -12.49 -1.38 1.05
C GLU A 66 -11.17 -2.07 0.74
N VAL A 67 -10.45 -2.47 1.78
CA VAL A 67 -9.25 -3.30 1.63
C VAL A 67 -9.69 -4.73 1.31
N LEU A 68 -9.27 -5.20 0.15
CA LEU A 68 -9.56 -6.56 -0.33
C LEU A 68 -8.55 -7.56 0.20
N MET A 69 -7.27 -7.17 0.24
CA MET A 69 -6.18 -8.05 0.61
C MET A 69 -4.93 -7.23 0.96
N ILE A 70 -4.19 -7.69 1.96
CA ILE A 70 -2.78 -7.34 2.14
C ILE A 70 -2.00 -8.55 1.62
N GLN A 71 -1.19 -8.38 0.57
CA GLN A 71 -0.51 -9.50 -0.06
C GLN A 71 0.49 -10.14 0.93
N PRO A 72 0.47 -11.48 1.09
CA PRO A 72 1.41 -12.15 1.96
C PRO A 72 2.83 -11.94 1.45
N ARG A 73 3.73 -11.63 2.38
CA ARG A 73 5.17 -11.54 2.09
C ARG A 73 5.75 -12.97 2.04
N GLY A 74 6.68 -13.21 1.12
CA GLY A 74 7.34 -14.50 0.88
C GLY A 74 8.40 -14.86 1.91
#